data_AF-A0A846N1H6-F1
#
_entry.id   AF-A0A846N1H6-F1
#
_cell.length_a   1.000
_cell.length_b   1.000
_cell.length_c   1.000
_cell.angle_alpha   90.00
_cell.angle_beta   90.00
_cell.angle_gamma   90.00
#
_symmetry.space_group_name_H-M   'P 1'
#
loop_
_entity.id
_entity.type
_entity.pdbx_description
1 polymer ?
#
loop_
_entity_poly.entity_id
_entity_poly.type
_entity_poly.pdbx_seq_one_letter_code
_entity_poly.pdbx_strand_id
1 'polypeptide(L)'
;MRSVMIAAALFACAMPALAAKPAKPAAVDMSKAKTLIGICFGQDAQYTQTLGGAGFIHIGNGDRTYQTQKLVQNFNDGKTICGAADPKAPVSSNDIVEVCATLETKTISVLYRSDNKPVTPKNASPICTARIDLLDQ
;
A
#
# COMPACT_ATOMS: atom_id res chain seq x y z
N MET A 1 60.35 -33.41 -33.73
CA MET A 1 60.44 -32.54 -32.53
C MET A 1 59.09 -31.87 -32.37
N ARG A 2 58.29 -32.26 -31.36
CA ARG A 2 57.96 -31.46 -30.15
C ARG A 2 57.32 -30.10 -30.54
N SER A 3 56.09 -29.73 -30.20
CA SER A 3 55.22 -30.11 -29.09
C SER A 3 53.77 -29.66 -29.34
N VAL A 4 52.83 -30.38 -28.74
CA VAL A 4 51.44 -29.99 -28.41
C VAL A 4 51.45 -28.96 -27.28
N MET A 5 50.58 -27.94 -27.31
CA MET A 5 50.01 -27.27 -26.12
C MET A 5 48.64 -26.61 -26.48
N ILE A 6 47.52 -27.16 -26.02
CA ILE A 6 46.73 -26.87 -24.80
C ILE A 6 45.64 -25.80 -25.03
N ALA A 7 44.39 -26.26 -24.96
CA ALA A 7 43.17 -25.47 -24.88
C ALA A 7 42.92 -24.97 -23.45
N ALA A 8 42.27 -23.82 -23.32
CA ALA A 8 41.59 -23.41 -22.08
C ALA A 8 40.25 -22.74 -22.44
N ALA A 9 39.17 -23.47 -22.19
CA ALA A 9 37.80 -22.97 -22.24
C ALA A 9 37.48 -22.28 -20.92
N LEU A 10 36.87 -21.09 -20.97
CA LEU A 10 36.15 -20.52 -19.84
C LEU A 10 34.64 -20.55 -20.14
N PHE A 11 33.97 -21.51 -19.51
CA PHE A 11 32.53 -21.56 -19.33
C PHE A 11 32.15 -20.60 -18.19
N ALA A 12 31.41 -19.53 -18.49
CA ALA A 12 30.78 -18.69 -17.47
C ALA A 12 29.35 -19.18 -17.27
N CYS A 13 29.10 -19.93 -16.20
CA CYS A 13 27.76 -20.32 -15.77
C CYS A 13 27.01 -19.09 -15.22
N ALA A 14 26.06 -18.57 -15.98
CA ALA A 14 25.03 -17.68 -15.46
C ALA A 14 24.03 -18.49 -14.62
N MET A 15 24.02 -18.27 -13.31
CA MET A 15 22.97 -18.81 -12.45
C MET A 15 21.76 -17.87 -12.45
N PRO A 16 20.53 -18.38 -12.68
CA PRO A 16 19.32 -17.59 -12.48
C PRO A 16 19.08 -17.39 -10.98
N ALA A 17 19.05 -16.14 -10.53
CA ALA A 17 18.65 -15.79 -9.18
C ALA A 17 17.18 -16.18 -8.97
N LEU A 18 16.92 -17.18 -8.12
CA LEU A 18 15.58 -17.49 -7.66
C LEU A 18 15.02 -16.27 -6.92
N ALA A 19 13.96 -15.68 -7.47
CA ALA A 19 13.17 -14.65 -6.78
C ALA A 19 12.66 -15.22 -5.45
N ALA A 20 13.13 -14.64 -4.34
CA ALA A 20 12.68 -14.99 -3.00
C ALA A 20 11.15 -14.81 -2.91
N LYS A 21 10.44 -15.83 -2.42
CA LYS A 21 9.00 -15.73 -2.15
C LYS A 21 8.75 -14.56 -1.20
N PRO A 22 7.73 -13.71 -1.43
CA PRO A 22 7.39 -12.63 -0.52
C PRO A 22 7.10 -13.21 0.87
N ALA A 23 7.83 -12.74 1.87
CA ALA A 23 7.67 -13.19 3.24
C ALA A 23 6.25 -12.88 3.71
N LYS A 24 5.59 -13.88 4.29
CA LYS A 24 4.30 -13.72 4.97
C LYS A 24 4.49 -12.67 6.08
N PRO A 25 3.67 -11.62 6.17
CA PRO A 25 3.80 -10.61 7.23
C PRO A 25 3.77 -11.27 8.60
N ALA A 26 4.70 -10.89 9.47
CA ALA A 26 4.67 -11.31 10.88
C ALA A 26 3.36 -10.85 11.53
N ALA A 27 2.82 -11.66 12.43
CA ALA A 27 1.66 -11.26 13.22
C ALA A 27 1.99 -9.99 14.02
N VAL A 28 1.13 -8.99 13.94
CA VAL A 28 1.29 -7.72 14.66
C VAL A 28 1.01 -7.96 16.15
N ASP A 29 1.93 -7.55 17.02
CA ASP A 29 1.68 -7.46 18.46
C ASP A 29 0.64 -6.36 18.70
N MET A 30 -0.60 -6.77 18.90
CA MET A 30 -1.74 -5.87 19.06
C MET A 30 -1.60 -4.97 20.31
N SER A 31 -0.77 -5.33 21.29
CA SER A 31 -0.53 -4.52 22.50
C SER A 31 0.30 -3.25 22.25
N LYS A 32 0.88 -3.12 21.05
CA LYS A 32 1.62 -1.95 20.58
C LYS A 32 1.09 -1.42 19.25
N ALA A 33 -0.09 -1.88 18.85
CA ALA A 33 -0.68 -1.46 17.60
C ALA A 33 -1.01 0.03 17.70
N LYS A 34 -0.49 0.80 16.75
CA LYS A 34 -0.91 2.18 16.54
C LYS A 34 -2.00 2.22 15.50
N THR A 35 -3.00 3.06 15.70
CA THR A 35 -4.04 3.35 14.72
C THR A 35 -3.87 4.76 14.21
N LEU A 36 -3.71 4.89 12.90
CA LEU A 36 -3.79 6.16 12.19
C LEU A 36 -5.26 6.50 11.97
N ILE A 37 -5.65 7.72 12.34
CA ILE A 37 -6.96 8.30 11.99
C ILE A 37 -6.71 9.57 11.18
N GLY A 38 -7.29 9.64 9.99
CA GLY A 38 -7.24 10.75 9.06
C GLY A 38 -8.63 11.32 8.82
N ILE A 39 -8.83 12.61 9.07
CA ILE A 39 -10.10 13.31 8.81
C ILE A 39 -9.85 14.41 7.79
N CYS A 40 -10.47 14.30 6.61
CA CYS A 40 -10.35 15.29 5.55
C CYS A 40 -11.06 16.60 5.90
N PHE A 41 -10.41 17.75 5.66
CA PHE A 41 -11.06 19.05 5.82
C PHE A 41 -11.86 19.42 4.58
N GLY A 42 -13.10 19.87 4.77
CA GLY A 42 -13.97 20.30 3.68
C GLY A 42 -14.46 19.17 2.76
N GLN A 43 -14.14 17.92 3.08
CA GLN A 43 -14.68 16.73 2.43
C GLN A 43 -15.25 15.77 3.45
N ASP A 44 -16.29 15.06 3.07
CA ASP A 44 -16.90 14.03 3.90
C ASP A 44 -16.11 12.73 3.77
N ALA A 45 -14.85 12.75 4.21
CA ALA A 45 -13.94 11.61 4.10
C ALA A 45 -13.16 11.35 5.39
N GLN A 46 -13.14 10.08 5.80
CA GLN A 46 -12.50 9.60 7.02
C GLN A 46 -11.74 8.31 6.74
N TYR A 47 -10.46 8.29 7.09
CA TYR A 47 -9.54 7.18 6.92
C TYR A 47 -9.07 6.66 8.27
N THR A 48 -9.06 5.34 8.44
CA THR A 48 -8.52 4.69 9.64
C THR A 48 -7.64 3.53 9.21
N GLN A 49 -6.47 3.38 9.82
CA GLN A 49 -5.55 2.28 9.51
C GLN A 49 -4.76 1.86 10.74
N THR A 50 -4.90 0.61 11.14
CA THR A 50 -3.99 0.02 12.13
C THR A 50 -2.66 -0.33 11.46
N LEU A 51 -1.54 0.06 12.06
CA LEU A 51 -0.21 -0.23 11.53
C LEU A 51 0.02 -1.74 11.47
N GLY A 52 0.35 -2.23 10.28
CA GLY A 52 0.49 -3.66 9.96
C GLY A 52 -0.84 -4.43 9.89
N GLY A 53 -1.98 -3.74 10.02
CA GLY A 53 -3.30 -4.36 10.16
C GLY A 53 -4.30 -3.94 9.09
N ALA A 54 -5.58 -4.06 9.46
CA ALA A 54 -6.70 -3.62 8.66
C ALA A 54 -6.92 -2.11 8.78
N GLY A 55 -7.60 -1.57 7.78
CA GLY A 55 -8.06 -0.19 7.76
C GLY A 55 -9.40 -0.05 7.05
N PHE A 56 -9.93 1.16 7.05
CA PHE A 56 -11.15 1.54 6.38
C PHE A 56 -11.04 2.97 5.85
N ILE A 57 -11.68 3.23 4.73
CA ILE A 57 -11.96 4.58 4.26
C ILE A 57 -13.47 4.71 4.06
N HIS A 58 -14.01 5.84 4.48
CA HIS A 58 -15.34 6.31 4.16
C HIS A 58 -15.19 7.59 3.35
N ILE A 59 -15.82 7.66 2.17
CA ILE A 59 -15.87 8.87 1.33
C ILE A 59 -17.33 9.12 0.95
N GLY A 60 -17.82 10.33 1.21
CA GLY A 60 -19.16 10.76 0.87
C GLY A 60 -19.31 11.00 -0.64
N ASN A 61 -20.43 10.58 -1.21
CA ASN A 61 -20.74 10.73 -2.63
C ASN A 61 -21.40 12.09 -2.96
N GLY A 62 -21.53 12.98 -1.97
CA GLY A 62 -22.19 14.30 -2.13
C GLY A 62 -23.72 14.28 -1.99
N ASP A 63 -24.33 13.11 -1.87
CA ASP A 63 -25.78 12.89 -1.73
C ASP A 63 -26.17 12.29 -0.37
N ARG A 64 -25.28 12.41 0.63
CA ARG A 64 -25.35 11.78 1.97
C ARG A 64 -25.24 10.25 1.96
N THR A 65 -24.87 9.64 0.84
CA THR A 65 -24.41 8.25 0.80
C THR A 65 -22.89 8.19 0.88
N TYR A 66 -22.36 7.03 1.24
CA TYR A 66 -20.94 6.82 1.47
C TYR A 66 -20.45 5.60 0.70
N GLN A 67 -19.31 5.77 0.03
CA GLN A 67 -18.48 4.64 -0.35
C GLN A 67 -17.62 4.24 0.86
N THR A 68 -17.69 2.97 1.24
CA THR A 68 -16.85 2.40 2.30
C THR A 68 -15.99 1.30 1.71
N GLN A 69 -14.67 1.40 1.91
CA GLN A 69 -13.74 0.37 1.48
C GLN A 69 -12.94 -0.15 2.66
N LYS A 70 -12.96 -1.48 2.83
CA LYS A 70 -12.06 -2.17 3.76
C LYS A 70 -10.68 -2.31 3.13
N LEU A 71 -9.65 -2.06 3.93
CA LEU A 71 -8.27 -1.97 3.50
C LEU A 71 -7.39 -2.94 4.29
N VAL A 72 -6.29 -3.36 3.67
CA VAL A 72 -5.19 -4.11 4.30
C VAL A 72 -3.91 -3.35 4.02
N GLN A 73 -3.11 -3.07 5.06
CA GLN A 73 -1.87 -2.32 4.88
C GLN A 73 -0.95 -3.03 3.88
N ASN A 74 -0.58 -2.33 2.81
CA ASN A 74 0.32 -2.83 1.76
C ASN A 74 1.64 -2.05 1.69
N PHE A 75 1.71 -0.86 2.29
CA PHE A 75 2.90 -0.01 2.28
C PHE A 75 3.03 0.78 3.59
N ASN A 76 4.27 0.90 4.07
CA ASN A 76 4.63 1.76 5.20
C ASN A 76 6.13 2.07 5.13
N ASP A 77 6.50 3.34 4.97
CA ASP A 77 7.89 3.82 5.03
C ASP A 77 8.16 4.77 6.21
N GLY A 78 7.23 4.82 7.17
CA GLY A 78 7.27 5.73 8.32
C GLY A 78 6.80 7.16 8.02
N LYS A 79 6.71 7.57 6.76
CA LYS A 79 6.19 8.89 6.32
C LYS A 79 4.83 8.77 5.64
N THR A 80 4.65 7.71 4.88
CA THR A 80 3.44 7.36 4.15
C THR A 80 3.02 5.96 4.53
N ILE A 81 1.75 5.81 4.87
CA ILE A 81 1.12 4.54 5.19
C ILE A 81 0.00 4.34 4.19
N CYS A 82 -0.02 3.20 3.51
CA CYS A 82 -1.08 2.87 2.57
C CYS A 82 -1.75 1.55 2.91
N GLY A 83 -3.04 1.49 2.59
CA GLY A 83 -3.83 0.28 2.55
C GLY A 83 -4.39 0.05 1.16
N ALA A 84 -4.27 -1.19 0.67
CA ALA A 84 -4.96 -1.64 -0.55
C ALA A 84 -6.33 -2.21 -0.19
N ALA A 85 -7.28 -2.18 -1.12
CA ALA A 85 -8.57 -2.84 -0.97
C ALA A 85 -8.38 -4.31 -0.55
N ASP A 86 -9.12 -4.76 0.47
CA ASP A 86 -9.10 -6.16 0.92
C ASP A 86 -9.46 -7.07 -0.28
N PRO A 87 -8.57 -7.99 -0.70
CA PRO A 87 -8.81 -8.84 -1.86
C PRO A 87 -10.01 -9.79 -1.69
N LYS A 88 -10.51 -9.95 -0.47
CA LYS A 88 -11.71 -10.74 -0.16
C LYS A 88 -13.00 -9.93 -0.25
N ALA A 89 -12.92 -8.60 -0.27
CA ALA A 89 -14.10 -7.77 -0.44
C ALA A 89 -14.50 -7.74 -1.93
N PRO A 90 -15.80 -7.73 -2.26
CA PRO A 90 -16.23 -7.42 -3.62
C PRO A 90 -15.81 -6.00 -3.95
N VAL A 91 -15.35 -5.79 -5.18
CA VAL A 91 -14.80 -4.50 -5.62
C VAL A 91 -15.35 -4.21 -7.02
N SER A 92 -16.02 -3.07 -7.20
CA SER A 92 -16.55 -2.56 -8.46
C SER A 92 -15.48 -1.87 -9.32
N SER A 93 -15.81 -1.44 -10.53
CA SER A 93 -14.90 -0.70 -11.42
C SER A 93 -14.59 0.72 -10.95
N ASN A 94 -15.46 1.30 -10.11
CA ASN A 94 -15.31 2.66 -9.58
C ASN A 94 -14.81 2.64 -8.12
N ASP A 95 -14.36 1.47 -7.65
CA ASP A 95 -13.98 1.31 -6.27
C ASP A 95 -12.57 1.82 -6.00
N ILE A 96 -12.39 2.34 -4.79
CA ILE A 96 -11.08 2.70 -4.25
C ILE A 96 -10.27 1.41 -4.10
N VAL A 97 -9.10 1.35 -4.74
CA VAL A 97 -8.19 0.20 -4.67
C VAL A 97 -6.98 0.46 -3.79
N GLU A 98 -6.67 1.72 -3.52
CA GLU A 98 -5.60 2.12 -2.60
C GLU A 98 -5.98 3.42 -1.89
N VAL A 99 -5.58 3.52 -0.63
CA VAL A 99 -5.59 4.77 0.13
C VAL A 99 -4.23 4.93 0.78
N CYS A 100 -3.66 6.12 0.67
CA CYS A 100 -2.39 6.50 1.29
C CYS A 100 -2.58 7.72 2.18
N ALA A 101 -2.01 7.69 3.37
CA ALA A 101 -1.88 8.82 4.27
C ALA A 101 -0.41 9.24 4.35
N THR A 102 -0.10 10.46 3.93
CA THR A 102 1.23 11.06 4.08
C THR A 102 1.26 11.96 5.30
N LEU A 103 2.04 11.58 6.31
CA LEU A 103 2.07 12.20 7.63
C LEU A 103 2.69 13.60 7.63
N GLU A 104 3.68 13.82 6.76
CA GLU A 104 4.41 15.10 6.66
C GLU A 104 3.55 16.19 6.03
N THR A 105 2.93 15.91 4.87
CA THR A 105 2.06 16.86 4.16
C THR A 105 0.62 16.85 4.67
N LYS A 106 0.29 15.92 5.58
CA LYS A 106 -1.06 15.76 6.13
C LYS A 106 -2.09 15.56 5.00
N THR A 107 -1.77 14.67 4.06
CA THR A 107 -2.59 14.43 2.86
C THR A 107 -3.15 13.02 2.89
N ILE A 108 -4.41 12.87 2.47
CA ILE A 108 -4.97 11.58 2.09
C ILE A 108 -5.06 11.54 0.55
N SER A 109 -4.54 10.45 -0.02
CA SER A 109 -4.54 10.18 -1.45
C SER A 109 -5.24 8.85 -1.70
N VAL A 110 -5.91 8.72 -2.85
CA VAL A 110 -6.58 7.48 -3.26
C VAL A 110 -6.22 7.10 -4.68
N LEU A 111 -6.30 5.81 -4.98
CA LEU A 111 -6.29 5.28 -6.34
C LEU A 111 -7.64 4.62 -6.59
N TYR A 112 -8.31 4.98 -7.69
CA TYR A 112 -9.52 4.29 -8.11
C TYR A 112 -9.18 3.17 -9.09
N ARG A 113 -9.99 2.11 -9.10
CA ARG A 113 -9.81 1.02 -10.07
C ARG A 113 -9.92 1.51 -11.51
N SER A 114 -10.80 2.46 -11.76
CA SER A 114 -11.03 3.07 -13.07
C SER A 114 -9.78 3.72 -13.66
N ASP A 115 -8.79 4.09 -12.82
CA ASP A 115 -7.53 4.64 -13.27
C ASP A 115 -6.65 3.60 -14.01
N ASN A 116 -6.93 2.30 -13.83
CA ASN A 116 -6.23 1.19 -14.48
C ASN A 116 -4.69 1.25 -14.31
N LYS A 117 -4.24 1.69 -13.14
CA LYS A 117 -2.81 1.76 -12.76
C LYS A 117 -2.48 0.70 -11.70
N PRO A 118 -1.21 0.25 -11.62
CA PRO A 118 -0.77 -0.62 -10.53
C PRO A 118 -1.02 0.03 -9.15
N VAL A 119 -1.46 -0.78 -8.18
CA VAL A 119 -1.62 -0.37 -6.77
C VAL A 119 -0.24 -0.11 -6.17
N THR A 120 0.14 1.16 -6.12
CA THR A 120 1.41 1.64 -5.58
C THR A 120 1.24 3.09 -5.09
N PRO A 121 1.93 3.50 -4.01
CA PRO A 121 1.78 4.85 -3.45
C PRO A 121 1.92 6.00 -4.46
N LYS A 122 2.80 5.84 -5.46
CA LYS A 122 3.04 6.84 -6.52
C LYS A 122 1.85 7.09 -7.46
N ASN A 123 0.91 6.15 -7.53
CA ASN A 123 -0.25 6.24 -8.42
C ASN A 123 -1.48 6.80 -7.70
N ALA A 124 -1.47 6.84 -6.36
CA ALA A 124 -2.53 7.45 -5.58
C ALA A 124 -2.49 8.98 -5.74
N SER A 125 -3.66 9.58 -6.00
CA SER A 125 -3.82 11.02 -6.20
C SER A 125 -4.42 11.66 -4.94
N PRO A 126 -3.95 12.86 -4.53
CA PRO A 126 -4.45 13.52 -3.34
C PRO A 126 -5.93 13.88 -3.49
N ILE A 127 -6.73 13.56 -2.47
CA ILE A 127 -8.16 13.94 -2.41
C ILE A 127 -8.40 15.07 -1.42
N CYS A 128 -7.59 15.17 -0.38
CA CYS A 128 -7.79 16.15 0.67
C CYS A 128 -6.51 16.41 1.48
N THR A 129 -6.44 17.59 2.09
CA THR A 129 -5.66 17.81 3.30
C THR A 129 -6.47 17.32 4.50
N ALA A 130 -5.83 16.64 5.44
CA ALA A 130 -6.47 15.99 6.57
C ALA A 130 -5.77 16.30 7.89
N ARG A 131 -6.51 16.27 9.00
CA ARG A 131 -5.88 16.03 10.29
C ARG A 131 -5.51 14.55 10.35
N ILE A 132 -4.26 14.24 10.68
CA ILE A 132 -3.79 12.85 10.82
C ILE A 132 -3.16 12.66 12.20
N ASP A 133 -3.81 11.84 13.01
CA ASP A 133 -3.39 11.46 14.37
C ASP A 133 -2.96 9.99 14.39
N LEU A 134 -1.89 9.66 15.13
CA LEU A 134 -1.56 8.29 15.51
C LEU A 134 -1.96 8.10 16.96
N LEU A 135 -2.84 7.14 17.20
CA LEU A 135 -3.31 6.76 18.53
C LEU A 135 -2.69 5.41 18.90
N ASP A 136 -2.29 5.28 20.16
CA ASP A 136 -1.99 3.97 20.74
C ASP A 136 -3.33 3.26 21.06
N GLN A 137 -3.42 1.97 20.74
CA GLN A 137 -4.60 1.15 21.05
C GLN A 137 -4.66 0.75 22.53
#